data_AF-A0A7R9V5A6-F1
#
_entry.id   AF-A0A7R9V5A6-F1
#
_cell.length_a   1.000
_cell.length_b   1.000
_cell.length_c   1.000
_cell.angle_alpha   90.00
_cell.angle_beta   90.00
_cell.angle_gamma   90.00
#
_symmetry.space_group_name_H-M   'P 1'
#
loop_
_entity.id
_entity.type
_entity.pdbx_description
1 polymer ?
#
loop_
_entity_poly.entity_id
_entity_poly.type
_entity_poly.pdbx_seq_one_letter_code
_entity_poly.pdbx_strand_id
1 'polypeptide(L)'
;MVVGTSCPPIGGLSWLKGNPLVVPSPEHVLVLEFWATWCPPCRQTIPHLTKLQAKYRDSGVVFVGISTDEDAAKASAFVASMGAQMDYTVALDTGGQAYQLMTAAHATGIPHAFIVNRAGVIKYSGHPADPKFEAALQEVAGAAAPPPQRSKEPLPLVTDSYEQLMAKGAKELRAILSDRGIDTRDCLEKSDFARKIVNTCASVTYYK
;
A
#
# COMPACT_ATOMS: atom_id res chain seq x y z
N MET A 1 5.03 -10.28 22.36
CA MET A 1 5.41 -9.79 21.02
C MET A 1 5.93 -8.40 21.25
N VAL A 2 7.20 -8.20 20.94
CA VAL A 2 7.94 -6.99 21.31
C VAL A 2 8.23 -6.24 20.02
N VAL A 3 8.25 -4.91 20.07
CA VAL A 3 8.76 -4.11 18.95
C VAL A 3 10.14 -4.66 18.54
N GLY A 4 10.32 -4.91 17.24
CA GLY A 4 11.51 -5.53 16.67
C GLY A 4 11.36 -7.02 16.33
N THR A 5 10.27 -7.69 16.74
CA THR A 5 10.02 -9.09 16.37
C THR A 5 9.24 -9.22 15.07
N SER A 6 9.31 -10.39 14.45
CA SER A 6 8.48 -10.73 13.29
C SER A 6 7.00 -10.78 13.68
N CYS A 7 6.13 -10.26 12.81
CA CYS A 7 4.69 -10.44 12.84
C CYS A 7 4.37 -11.81 12.25
N PRO A 8 3.70 -12.71 12.99
CA PRO A 8 3.25 -13.97 12.41
C PRO A 8 2.23 -13.68 11.29
N PRO A 9 2.09 -14.60 10.32
CA PRO A 9 0.99 -14.54 9.37
C PRO A 9 -0.35 -14.49 10.08
N ILE A 10 -1.27 -13.66 9.60
CA ILE A 10 -2.64 -13.56 10.11
C ILE A 10 -3.59 -13.98 9.00
N GLY A 11 -4.16 -15.18 9.14
CA GLY A 11 -5.24 -15.69 8.30
C GLY A 11 -6.61 -15.58 8.98
N GLY A 12 -7.65 -16.12 8.33
CA GLY A 12 -9.00 -16.18 8.89
C GLY A 12 -9.69 -14.82 9.02
N LEU A 13 -9.33 -13.87 8.16
CA LEU A 13 -9.96 -12.56 8.10
C LEU A 13 -11.13 -12.55 7.10
N SER A 14 -12.29 -12.09 7.53
CA SER A 14 -13.43 -11.78 6.66
C SER A 14 -13.48 -10.28 6.39
N TRP A 15 -13.35 -9.87 5.13
CA TRP A 15 -13.22 -8.47 4.75
C TRP A 15 -14.58 -7.79 4.64
N LEU A 16 -14.80 -6.75 5.46
CA LEU A 16 -16.05 -6.00 5.54
C LEU A 16 -16.03 -4.75 4.66
N LYS A 17 -14.85 -4.17 4.43
CA LYS A 17 -14.64 -2.99 3.58
C LYS A 17 -13.23 -3.01 2.99
N GLY A 18 -13.07 -2.52 1.76
CA GLY A 18 -11.78 -2.43 1.09
C GLY A 18 -11.32 -3.76 0.48
N ASN A 19 -10.10 -3.77 -0.04
CA ASN A 19 -9.55 -4.94 -0.72
C ASN A 19 -8.87 -5.88 0.29
N PRO A 20 -9.05 -7.21 0.14
CA PRO A 20 -8.27 -8.20 0.87
C PRO A 20 -6.76 -8.04 0.67
N LEU A 21 -5.97 -8.31 1.71
CA LEU A 21 -4.51 -8.34 1.63
C LEU A 21 -3.90 -9.43 2.51
N VAL A 22 -2.66 -9.80 2.21
CA VAL A 22 -1.87 -10.73 3.01
C VAL A 22 -1.23 -9.99 4.17
N VAL A 23 -1.30 -10.58 5.37
CA VAL A 23 -0.71 -10.02 6.59
C VAL A 23 0.33 -11.01 7.15
N PRO A 24 1.59 -10.61 7.37
CA PRO A 24 2.18 -9.33 6.95
C PRO A 24 2.30 -9.21 5.41
N SER A 25 2.43 -7.99 4.90
CA SER A 25 2.58 -7.71 3.47
C SER A 25 4.03 -7.33 3.11
N PRO A 26 4.61 -7.90 2.04
CA PRO A 26 5.90 -7.45 1.53
C PRO A 26 5.80 -6.15 0.71
N GLU A 27 4.61 -5.78 0.25
CA GLU A 27 4.37 -4.62 -0.63
C GLU A 27 4.07 -3.35 0.18
N HIS A 28 3.41 -3.52 1.32
CA HIS A 28 2.90 -2.44 2.13
C HIS A 28 3.47 -2.44 3.55
N VAL A 29 3.62 -1.24 4.11
CA VAL A 29 3.61 -1.09 5.56
C VAL A 29 2.17 -1.22 6.01
N LEU A 30 1.92 -2.05 7.02
CA LEU A 30 0.57 -2.27 7.55
C LEU A 30 0.42 -1.59 8.91
N VAL A 31 -0.68 -0.85 9.06
CA VAL A 31 -1.22 -0.48 10.37
C VAL A 31 -2.36 -1.43 10.67
N LEU A 32 -2.19 -2.31 11.65
CA LEU A 32 -3.23 -3.23 12.10
C LEU A 32 -3.85 -2.65 13.36
N GLU A 33 -5.06 -2.11 13.28
CA GLU A 33 -5.77 -1.53 14.42
C GLU A 33 -6.91 -2.43 14.87
N PHE A 34 -6.95 -2.72 16.16
CA PHE A 34 -7.88 -3.63 16.80
C PHE A 34 -8.99 -2.84 17.48
N TRP A 35 -10.25 -3.13 17.13
CA TRP A 35 -11.41 -2.36 17.56
C TRP A 35 -12.64 -3.24 17.79
N ALA A 36 -13.73 -2.63 18.28
CA ALA A 36 -15.05 -3.26 18.37
C ALA A 36 -16.17 -2.19 18.35
N THR A 37 -17.39 -2.54 17.91
CA THR A 37 -18.49 -1.55 17.81
C THR A 37 -18.88 -0.95 19.17
N TRP A 38 -18.77 -1.74 20.24
CA TRP A 38 -19.13 -1.35 21.59
C TRP A 38 -18.09 -0.47 22.27
N CYS A 39 -16.86 -0.39 21.76
CA CYS A 39 -15.72 0.31 22.36
C CYS A 39 -15.76 1.83 22.06
N PRO A 40 -16.11 2.70 23.03
CA PRO A 40 -16.15 4.14 22.79
C PRO A 40 -14.81 4.77 22.36
N PRO A 41 -13.64 4.46 22.96
CA PRO A 41 -12.38 5.06 22.52
C PRO A 41 -12.02 4.63 21.09
N CYS A 42 -12.33 3.39 20.70
CA CYS A 42 -12.15 2.94 19.32
C CYS A 42 -12.94 3.79 18.32
N ARG A 43 -14.22 4.08 18.64
CA ARG A 43 -15.06 4.94 17.77
C ARG A 43 -14.47 6.35 17.60
N GLN A 44 -13.77 6.86 18.61
CA GLN A 44 -13.12 8.17 18.56
C GLN A 44 -11.81 8.16 17.75
N THR A 45 -11.09 7.03 17.71
CA THR A 45 -9.84 6.90 16.94
C THR A 45 -10.08 6.66 15.46
N ILE A 46 -11.20 6.04 15.07
CA ILE A 46 -11.53 5.72 13.66
C ILE A 46 -11.36 6.94 12.70
N PRO A 47 -11.94 8.14 12.96
CA PRO A 47 -11.75 9.28 12.08
C PRO A 47 -10.31 9.77 11.98
N HIS A 48 -9.52 9.59 13.05
CA HIS A 48 -8.10 9.93 13.05
C HIS A 48 -7.30 8.96 12.15
N LEU A 49 -7.58 7.66 12.25
CA LEU A 49 -6.98 6.65 11.38
C LEU A 49 -7.31 6.87 9.90
N THR A 50 -8.54 7.27 9.58
CA THR A 50 -8.93 7.67 8.23
C THR A 50 -8.08 8.83 7.70
N LYS A 51 -7.84 9.87 8.51
CA LYS A 51 -6.97 11.00 8.13
C LYS A 51 -5.53 10.54 7.88
N LEU A 52 -5.01 9.65 8.72
CA LEU A 52 -3.67 9.10 8.55
C LEU A 52 -3.56 8.18 7.32
N GLN A 53 -4.55 7.33 7.06
CA GLN A 53 -4.62 6.54 5.83
C GLN A 53 -4.56 7.44 4.59
N ALA A 54 -5.28 8.56 4.58
CA ALA A 54 -5.21 9.51 3.48
C ALA A 54 -3.81 10.16 3.37
N LYS A 55 -3.23 10.59 4.50
CA LYS A 55 -1.90 11.22 4.56
C LYS A 55 -0.77 10.31 4.07
N TYR A 56 -0.84 9.01 4.37
CA TYR A 56 0.23 8.05 4.08
C TYR A 56 -0.07 7.11 2.90
N ARG A 57 -1.18 7.34 2.17
CA ARG A 57 -1.61 6.51 1.03
C ARG A 57 -0.49 6.34 0.00
N ASP A 58 0.15 7.45 -0.37
CA ASP A 58 1.19 7.48 -1.41
C ASP A 58 2.56 6.99 -0.91
N SER A 59 2.71 6.76 0.40
CA SER A 59 3.91 6.19 1.01
C SER A 59 3.87 4.66 1.09
N GLY A 60 2.82 4.04 0.53
CA GLY A 60 2.60 2.60 0.56
C GLY A 60 2.26 2.06 1.94
N VAL A 61 1.55 2.86 2.75
CA VAL A 61 0.99 2.47 4.05
C VAL A 61 -0.48 2.13 3.87
N VAL A 62 -0.89 0.98 4.42
CA VAL A 62 -2.27 0.50 4.42
C VAL A 62 -2.74 0.28 5.86
N PHE A 63 -3.87 0.88 6.20
CA PHE A 63 -4.55 0.72 7.48
C PHE A 63 -5.61 -0.38 7.35
N VAL A 64 -5.61 -1.27 8.33
CA VAL A 64 -6.53 -2.39 8.45
C VAL A 64 -7.14 -2.36 9.84
N GLY A 65 -8.42 -2.01 9.92
CA GLY A 65 -9.20 -2.15 11.15
C GLY A 65 -9.68 -3.58 11.29
N ILE A 66 -9.28 -4.28 12.34
CA ILE A 66 -9.63 -5.67 12.61
C ILE A 66 -10.54 -5.70 13.84
N SER A 67 -11.80 -6.05 13.66
CA SER A 67 -12.68 -6.35 14.80
C SER A 67 -12.40 -7.78 15.27
N THR A 68 -12.14 -7.92 16.57
CA THR A 68 -11.95 -9.21 17.24
C THR A 68 -13.10 -9.42 18.22
N ASP A 69 -13.66 -10.63 18.27
CA ASP A 69 -14.75 -10.99 19.19
C ASP A 69 -16.07 -10.22 18.94
N GLU A 70 -16.53 -10.23 17.68
CA GLU A 70 -17.76 -9.56 17.29
C GLU A 70 -18.60 -10.35 16.29
N ASP A 71 -19.92 -10.19 16.38
CA ASP A 71 -20.86 -10.71 15.39
C ASP A 71 -20.69 -9.98 14.05
N ALA A 72 -20.62 -10.75 12.96
CA ALA A 72 -20.35 -10.21 11.63
C ALA A 72 -21.41 -9.21 11.15
N ALA A 73 -22.68 -9.44 11.47
CA ALA A 73 -23.75 -8.53 11.06
C ALA A 73 -23.67 -7.21 11.83
N LYS A 74 -23.35 -7.25 13.14
CA LYS A 74 -23.12 -6.05 13.95
C LYS A 74 -21.93 -5.24 13.44
N ALA A 75 -20.78 -5.89 13.21
CA ALA A 75 -19.59 -5.23 12.70
C ALA A 75 -19.85 -4.61 11.32
N SER A 76 -20.48 -5.34 10.40
CA SER A 76 -20.81 -4.84 9.06
C SER A 76 -21.76 -3.64 9.10
N ALA A 77 -22.83 -3.71 9.89
CA ALA A 77 -23.78 -2.61 10.06
C ALA A 77 -23.11 -1.35 10.64
N PHE A 78 -22.21 -1.53 11.61
CA PHE A 78 -21.44 -0.42 12.16
C PHE A 78 -20.50 0.21 11.14
N VAL A 79 -19.72 -0.60 10.41
CA VAL A 79 -18.81 -0.11 9.35
C VAL A 79 -19.60 0.70 8.31
N ALA A 80 -20.77 0.21 7.90
CA ALA A 80 -21.67 0.94 7.01
C ALA A 80 -22.14 2.27 7.62
N SER A 81 -22.52 2.28 8.91
CA SER A 81 -22.97 3.49 9.60
C SER A 81 -21.89 4.56 9.76
N MET A 82 -20.62 4.15 9.88
CA MET A 82 -19.48 5.08 9.96
C MET A 82 -19.16 5.72 8.60
N GLY A 83 -19.53 5.08 7.49
CA GLY A 83 -19.37 5.62 6.14
C GLY A 83 -17.94 6.11 5.86
N ALA A 84 -17.82 7.40 5.52
CA ALA A 84 -16.54 8.04 5.22
C ALA A 84 -15.66 8.30 6.47
N GLN A 85 -16.19 8.18 7.68
CA GLN A 85 -15.39 8.32 8.89
C GLN A 85 -14.45 7.13 9.09
N MET A 86 -14.77 5.97 8.51
CA MET A 86 -13.96 4.75 8.55
C MET A 86 -13.49 4.39 7.13
N ASP A 87 -12.69 5.25 6.51
CA ASP A 87 -12.26 5.13 5.12
C ASP A 87 -10.89 4.46 4.95
N TYR A 88 -10.83 3.21 5.37
CA TYR A 88 -9.70 2.31 5.24
C TYR A 88 -10.21 0.85 5.18
N THR A 89 -9.30 -0.11 4.98
CA THR A 89 -9.68 -1.52 4.90
C THR A 89 -10.16 -2.02 6.26
N VAL A 90 -11.22 -2.81 6.28
CA VAL A 90 -11.80 -3.36 7.52
C VAL A 90 -12.03 -4.85 7.38
N ALA A 91 -11.64 -5.60 8.41
CA ALA A 91 -11.82 -7.03 8.51
C ALA A 91 -12.40 -7.44 9.87
N LEU A 92 -12.98 -8.64 9.89
CA LEU A 92 -13.38 -9.37 11.09
C LEU A 92 -12.46 -10.57 11.28
N ASP A 93 -11.95 -10.77 12.48
CA ASP A 93 -11.12 -11.93 12.82
C ASP A 93 -12.00 -13.16 13.11
N THR A 94 -12.25 -13.95 12.08
CA THR A 94 -13.01 -15.21 12.18
C THR A 94 -12.14 -16.41 12.54
N GLY A 95 -10.82 -16.29 12.35
CA GLY A 95 -9.84 -17.36 12.64
C GLY A 95 -9.18 -17.25 14.01
N GLY A 96 -9.36 -16.13 14.72
CA GLY A 96 -8.78 -15.85 16.04
C GLY A 96 -7.28 -15.51 16.02
N GLN A 97 -6.64 -15.46 14.85
CA GLN A 97 -5.19 -15.24 14.74
C GLN A 97 -4.83 -13.78 15.06
N ALA A 98 -5.70 -12.84 14.73
CA ALA A 98 -5.48 -11.44 15.08
C ALA A 98 -5.62 -11.25 16.60
N TYR A 99 -6.60 -11.90 17.23
CA TYR A 99 -6.73 -11.93 18.69
C TYR A 99 -5.52 -12.60 19.38
N GLN A 100 -4.96 -13.66 18.79
CA GLN A 100 -3.73 -14.28 19.30
C GLN A 100 -2.53 -13.33 19.23
N LEU A 101 -2.40 -12.53 18.17
CA LEU A 101 -1.38 -11.49 18.07
C LEU A 101 -1.49 -10.49 19.24
N MET A 102 -2.70 -10.00 19.52
CA MET A 102 -2.98 -9.10 20.65
C MET A 102 -2.56 -9.72 21.99
N THR A 103 -2.97 -10.97 22.24
CA THR A 103 -2.61 -11.71 23.46
C THR A 103 -1.11 -11.91 23.59
N ALA A 104 -0.45 -12.34 22.50
CA ALA A 104 0.98 -12.54 22.47
C ALA A 104 1.74 -11.23 22.71
N ALA A 105 1.19 -10.08 22.30
CA ALA A 105 1.74 -8.74 22.55
C ALA A 105 1.47 -8.20 23.97
N HIS A 106 0.75 -8.96 24.81
CA HIS A 106 0.26 -8.49 26.10
C HIS A 106 -0.55 -7.18 25.98
N ALA A 107 -1.28 -7.02 24.88
CA ALA A 107 -2.20 -5.90 24.73
C ALA A 107 -3.30 -5.99 25.79
N THR A 108 -3.52 -4.89 26.51
CA THR A 108 -4.41 -4.86 27.68
C THR A 108 -5.82 -4.38 27.35
N GLY A 109 -6.07 -3.97 26.10
CA GLY A 109 -7.38 -3.51 25.66
C GLY A 109 -7.36 -2.96 24.24
N ILE A 110 -8.51 -2.45 23.82
CA ILE A 110 -8.71 -1.77 22.53
C ILE A 110 -9.09 -0.29 22.75
N PRO A 111 -8.71 0.62 21.84
CA PRO A 111 -8.01 0.35 20.58
C PRO A 111 -6.52 0.08 20.80
N HIS A 112 -5.98 -0.87 20.05
CA HIS A 112 -4.55 -1.18 20.03
C HIS A 112 -4.11 -1.33 18.59
N ALA A 113 -2.96 -0.77 18.27
CA ALA A 113 -2.43 -0.73 16.92
C ALA A 113 -1.04 -1.35 16.87
N PHE A 114 -0.78 -2.08 15.80
CA PHE A 114 0.56 -2.49 15.39
C PHE A 114 0.93 -1.77 14.11
N ILE A 115 2.20 -1.36 14.01
CA ILE A 115 2.79 -0.96 12.74
C ILE A 115 3.75 -2.08 12.33
N VAL A 116 3.51 -2.67 11.17
CA VAL A 116 4.30 -3.77 10.61
C VAL A 116 4.94 -3.29 9.32
N ASN A 117 6.26 -3.34 9.22
CA ASN A 117 6.94 -2.92 8.00
C ASN A 117 6.89 -4.01 6.91
N ARG A 118 7.38 -3.70 5.71
CA ARG A 118 7.44 -4.63 4.56
C ARG A 118 8.28 -5.89 4.79
N ALA A 119 9.17 -5.88 5.77
CA ALA A 119 9.92 -7.07 6.17
C ALA A 119 9.13 -7.95 7.16
N GLY A 120 7.88 -7.61 7.45
CA GLY A 120 7.04 -8.28 8.43
C GLY A 120 7.45 -7.99 9.88
N VAL A 121 8.27 -6.98 10.16
CA VAL A 121 8.74 -6.66 11.51
C VAL A 121 7.82 -5.65 12.17
N ILE A 122 7.45 -5.91 13.43
CA ILE A 122 6.66 -4.99 14.26
C ILE A 122 7.53 -3.80 14.67
N LYS A 123 7.11 -2.60 14.30
CA LYS A 123 7.78 -1.32 14.60
C LYS A 123 7.05 -0.50 15.65
N TYR A 124 5.79 -0.83 15.92
CA TYR A 124 5.01 -0.24 16.99
C TYR A 124 3.98 -1.24 17.53
N SER A 125 3.67 -1.12 18.82
CA SER A 125 2.58 -1.83 19.51
C SER A 125 2.07 -0.93 20.63
N GLY A 126 0.80 -0.49 20.56
CA GLY A 126 0.22 0.41 21.56
C GLY A 126 -1.03 1.14 21.07
N HIS A 127 -1.44 2.19 21.78
CA HIS A 127 -2.66 2.93 21.45
C HIS A 127 -2.44 3.87 20.24
N PRO A 128 -3.33 3.90 19.23
CA PRO A 128 -3.14 4.70 18.00
C PRO A 128 -3.15 6.23 18.19
N ALA A 129 -3.53 6.71 19.38
CA ALA A 129 -3.45 8.13 19.74
C ALA A 129 -2.16 8.51 20.51
N ASP A 130 -1.27 7.56 20.79
CA ASP A 130 0.04 7.84 21.41
C ASP A 130 0.91 8.63 20.40
N PRO A 131 1.58 9.72 20.79
CA PRO A 131 2.54 10.42 19.93
C PRO A 131 3.60 9.51 19.29
N LYS A 132 3.98 8.42 19.96
CA LYS A 132 4.92 7.42 19.43
C LYS A 132 4.38 6.65 18.23
N PHE A 133 3.05 6.55 18.09
CA PHE A 133 2.41 5.88 16.96
C PHE A 133 2.71 6.63 15.65
N GLU A 134 2.42 7.93 15.59
CA GLU A 134 2.71 8.74 14.41
C GLU A 134 4.21 8.88 14.16
N ALA A 135 5.04 8.96 15.21
CA ALA A 135 6.50 8.97 15.06
C ALA A 135 7.01 7.67 14.41
N ALA A 136 6.55 6.50 14.89
CA ALA A 136 6.89 5.22 14.28
C ALA A 136 6.36 5.11 12.85
N LEU A 137 5.16 5.64 12.56
CA LEU A 137 4.59 5.65 11.22
C LEU A 137 5.42 6.51 10.26
N GLN A 138 5.86 7.69 10.70
CA GLN A 138 6.75 8.56 9.96
C GLN A 138 8.12 7.90 9.73
N GLU A 139 8.66 7.21 10.74
CA GLU A 139 9.92 6.47 10.61
C GLU A 139 9.80 5.38 9.55
N VAL A 140 8.79 4.50 9.61
CA VAL A 140 8.66 3.39 8.64
C VAL A 140 8.25 3.85 7.25
N ALA A 141 7.57 4.98 7.13
CA ALA A 141 7.23 5.59 5.85
C ALA A 141 8.42 6.34 5.24
N GLY A 142 9.29 6.94 6.07
CA GLY A 142 10.44 7.76 5.65
C GLY A 142 11.76 6.98 5.52
N ALA A 143 11.93 5.89 6.27
CA ALA A 143 13.05 4.96 6.16
C ALA A 143 12.87 4.09 4.91
N ALA A 144 13.10 4.71 3.75
CA ALA A 144 13.13 4.11 2.42
C ALA A 144 12.17 2.92 2.25
N ALA A 145 10.93 3.22 1.85
CA ALA A 145 10.29 2.32 0.90
C ALA A 145 11.31 2.07 -0.24
N PRO A 146 11.54 0.83 -0.74
CA PRO A 146 11.90 0.72 -2.14
C PRO A 146 10.87 1.60 -2.86
N PRO A 147 11.30 2.55 -3.73
CA PRO A 147 10.41 3.54 -4.29
C PRO A 147 9.13 2.83 -4.69
N PRO A 148 7.93 3.34 -4.33
CA PRO A 148 6.70 2.71 -4.77
C PRO A 148 6.91 2.38 -6.24
N GLN A 149 6.71 1.12 -6.63
CA GLN A 149 6.56 0.84 -8.04
C GLN A 149 5.43 1.76 -8.45
N ARG A 150 5.78 2.89 -9.06
CA ARG A 150 4.82 3.90 -9.49
C ARG A 150 3.77 3.11 -10.23
N SER A 151 2.51 3.33 -9.91
CA SER A 151 1.42 2.85 -10.76
C SER A 151 1.65 3.46 -12.13
N LYS A 152 2.37 2.70 -12.96
CA LYS A 152 2.79 3.20 -14.25
C LYS A 152 1.60 2.98 -15.17
N GLU A 153 0.96 4.05 -15.59
CA GLU A 153 0.07 4.00 -16.74
C GLU A 153 0.89 3.42 -17.92
N PRO A 154 0.41 2.36 -18.61
CA PRO A 154 1.12 1.80 -19.74
C PRO A 154 1.29 2.88 -20.80
N LEU A 155 2.53 3.14 -21.19
CA LEU A 155 2.81 3.96 -22.36
C LEU A 155 2.23 3.25 -23.59
N PRO A 156 1.54 3.97 -24.50
CA PRO A 156 0.99 3.36 -25.70
C PRO A 156 2.11 2.68 -26.50
N LEU A 157 1.81 1.51 -27.07
CA LEU A 157 2.72 0.82 -27.97
C LEU A 157 3.04 1.72 -29.16
N VAL A 158 4.31 1.78 -29.53
CA VAL A 158 4.71 2.49 -30.75
C VAL A 158 4.49 1.53 -31.90
N THR A 159 3.45 1.77 -32.69
CA THR A 159 3.09 0.96 -33.87
C THR A 159 3.51 1.61 -35.19
N ASP A 160 4.12 2.80 -35.13
CA ASP A 160 4.66 3.49 -36.29
C ASP A 160 5.72 2.64 -37.00
N SER A 161 5.56 2.50 -38.32
CA SER A 161 6.59 1.92 -39.20
C SER A 161 7.85 2.78 -39.23
N TYR A 162 8.97 2.20 -39.66
CA TYR A 162 10.24 2.92 -39.81
C TYR A 162 10.09 4.19 -40.67
N GLU A 163 9.32 4.14 -41.75
CA GLU A 163 9.07 5.29 -42.63
C GLU A 163 8.31 6.42 -41.91
N GLN A 164 7.29 6.08 -41.12
CA GLN A 164 6.53 7.02 -40.30
C GLN A 164 7.40 7.65 -39.21
N LEU A 165 8.30 6.88 -38.59
CA LEU A 165 9.27 7.39 -37.62
C LEU A 165 10.29 8.33 -38.27
N MET A 166 10.74 8.02 -39.48
CA MET A 166 11.69 8.88 -40.21
C MET A 166 11.10 10.22 -40.65
N ALA A 167 9.77 10.32 -40.76
CA ALA A 167 9.04 11.57 -40.98
C ALA A 167 9.00 12.48 -39.73
N LYS A 168 9.23 11.92 -38.53
CA LYS A 168 9.29 12.68 -37.26
C LYS A 168 10.64 13.37 -37.07
N GLY A 169 10.68 14.36 -36.18
CA GLY A 169 11.91 15.05 -35.79
C GLY A 169 12.78 14.21 -34.84
N ALA A 170 14.11 14.36 -34.91
CA ALA A 170 15.04 13.60 -34.04
C ALA A 170 14.79 13.83 -32.54
N LYS A 171 14.35 15.04 -32.16
CA LYS A 171 13.95 15.37 -30.77
C LYS A 171 12.74 14.57 -30.30
N GLU A 172 11.77 14.34 -31.19
CA GLU A 172 10.56 13.55 -30.90
C GLU A 172 10.93 12.06 -30.73
N LEU A 173 11.76 11.52 -31.63
CA LEU A 173 12.24 10.13 -31.53
C LEU A 173 13.05 9.89 -30.24
N ARG A 174 13.89 10.86 -29.86
CA ARG A 174 14.64 10.80 -28.59
C ARG A 174 13.71 10.85 -27.37
N ALA A 175 12.65 11.67 -27.41
CA ALA A 175 11.67 11.73 -26.33
C ALA A 175 10.93 10.39 -26.16
N ILE A 176 10.54 9.73 -27.26
CA ILE A 176 9.89 8.40 -27.24
C ILE A 176 10.75 7.36 -26.52
N LEU A 177 12.06 7.34 -26.77
CA LEU A 177 13.01 6.43 -26.13
C LEU A 177 13.31 6.83 -24.69
N SER A 178 13.46 8.12 -24.41
CA SER A 178 13.71 8.66 -23.07
C SER A 178 12.54 8.40 -22.11
N ASP A 179 11.30 8.58 -22.57
CA ASP A 179 10.08 8.28 -21.81
C ASP A 179 9.99 6.79 -21.44
N ARG A 180 10.68 5.93 -22.19
CA ARG A 180 10.74 4.48 -22.01
C ARG A 180 12.01 4.03 -21.27
N GLY A 181 12.84 4.97 -20.83
CA GLY A 181 14.10 4.68 -20.13
C GLY A 181 15.15 3.98 -21.01
N ILE A 182 15.03 4.08 -22.33
CA ILE A 182 15.92 3.41 -23.28
C ILE A 182 17.13 4.32 -23.53
N ASP A 183 18.31 3.77 -23.33
CA ASP A 183 19.57 4.47 -23.55
C ASP A 183 19.73 4.82 -25.05
N THR A 184 20.05 6.09 -25.31
CA THR A 184 20.25 6.63 -26.66
C THR A 184 21.66 7.15 -26.88
N ARG A 185 22.62 6.86 -25.99
CA ARG A 185 24.02 7.34 -26.12
C ARG A 185 24.73 6.81 -27.37
N ASP A 186 24.27 5.69 -27.90
CA ASP A 186 24.75 5.05 -29.14
C ASP A 186 24.01 5.52 -30.39
N CYS A 187 22.99 6.38 -30.26
CA CYS A 187 22.24 6.91 -31.39
C CYS A 187 22.85 8.23 -31.84
N LEU A 188 23.56 8.23 -32.97
CA LEU A 188 24.27 9.40 -33.49
C LEU A 188 23.43 10.12 -34.56
N GLU A 189 22.74 9.36 -35.39
CA GLU A 189 21.92 9.85 -36.49
C GLU A 189 20.43 9.60 -36.23
N LYS A 190 19.55 10.36 -36.89
CA LYS A 190 18.08 10.22 -36.75
C LYS A 190 17.61 8.78 -37.03
N SER A 191 18.23 8.10 -37.98
CA SER A 191 17.94 6.70 -38.33
C SER A 191 18.22 5.72 -37.19
N ASP A 192 19.18 6.01 -36.31
CA ASP A 192 19.54 5.13 -35.19
C ASP A 192 18.43 5.12 -34.14
N PHE A 193 17.86 6.29 -33.85
CA PHE A 193 16.69 6.40 -32.98
C PHE A 193 15.48 5.66 -33.56
N ALA A 194 15.19 5.84 -34.87
CA ALA A 194 14.07 5.17 -35.53
C ALA A 194 14.22 3.64 -35.55
N ARG A 195 15.40 3.11 -35.89
CA ARG A 195 15.68 1.66 -35.83
C ARG A 195 15.56 1.11 -34.42
N LYS A 196 16.10 1.84 -33.43
CA LYS A 196 16.01 1.44 -32.03
C LYS A 196 14.55 1.36 -31.57
N ILE A 197 13.71 2.36 -31.89
CA ILE A 197 12.28 2.33 -31.58
C ILE A 197 11.58 1.11 -32.19
N VAL A 198 11.80 0.81 -33.47
CA VAL A 198 11.18 -0.37 -34.12
C VAL A 198 11.60 -1.67 -33.41
N ASN A 199 12.88 -1.78 -33.04
CA ASN A 199 13.42 -3.01 -32.47
C ASN A 199 13.07 -3.23 -31.00
N THR A 200 12.78 -2.17 -30.24
CA THR A 200 12.57 -2.26 -28.78
C THR A 200 11.18 -1.85 -28.33
N CYS A 201 10.55 -0.87 -28.98
CA CYS A 201 9.28 -0.28 -28.53
C CYS A 201 8.03 -0.93 -29.13
N ALA A 202 8.18 -1.79 -30.14
CA ALA A 202 7.05 -2.38 -30.88
C ALA A 202 6.46 -3.63 -30.21
N SER A 203 7.22 -4.33 -29.36
CA SER A 203 6.84 -5.64 -28.79
C SER A 203 6.85 -5.70 -27.27
N VAL A 204 7.14 -4.58 -26.60
CA VAL A 204 7.29 -4.51 -25.14
C VAL A 204 6.41 -3.37 -24.61
N THR A 205 5.62 -3.65 -23.58
CA THR A 205 4.83 -2.64 -22.89
C THR A 205 5.74 -1.86 -21.94
N TYR A 206 5.79 -0.54 -22.13
CA TYR A 206 6.51 0.38 -21.27
C TYR A 206 5.53 1.13 -20.37
N TYR A 207 6.07 1.80 -19.39
CA TYR A 207 5.34 2.21 -18.21
C TYR A 207 5.99 3.53 -17.73
N LYS A 208 5.20 4.57 -17.43
CA LYS A 208 5.69 5.87 -16.89
C LYS A 208 6.30 5.78 -15.49
#